data_AF-A0A2R6Y565-F1
#
_entry.id   AF-A0A2R6Y565-F1
#
_cell.length_a   1.000
_cell.length_b   1.000
_cell.length_c   1.000
_cell.angle_alpha   90.00
_cell.angle_beta   90.00
_cell.angle_gamma   90.00
#
_symmetry.space_group_name_H-M   'P 1'
#
loop_
_entity.id
_entity.type
_entity.pdbx_description
1 polymer ?
#
loop_
_entity_poly.entity_id
_entity_poly.type
_entity_poly.pdbx_seq_one_letter_code
_entity_poly.pdbx_strand_id
1 'polypeptide(L)' 'MGWRRHDASPEKKRYVEAMYDQRNRRMAERIDALSKEEKTPLFVIVGAAHLVGQYNVLDALKAKGFTVTQK' A
#
# COMPACT_ATOMS: atom_id res chain seq x y z
N MET A 1 -13.35 -4.95 -14.81
CA MET A 1 -13.31 -3.50 -15.09
C MET A 1 -11.92 -2.97 -14.70
N GLY A 2 -10.93 -3.05 -15.60
CA GLY A 2 -9.54 -2.67 -15.28
C GLY A 2 -9.26 -1.24 -15.72
N TRP A 3 -9.00 -0.35 -14.77
CA TRP A 3 -8.51 1.00 -15.06
C TRP A 3 -7.09 0.89 -15.64
N ARG A 4 -7.00 0.87 -16.97
CA ARG A 4 -5.72 0.79 -17.70
C ARG A 4 -5.07 2.18 -17.66
N ARG A 5 -3.88 2.28 -17.06
CA ARG A 5 -3.06 3.50 -16.89
C ARG A 5 -2.46 4.04 -18.21
N HIS A 6 -3.26 4.10 -19.28
CA HIS A 6 -2.74 4.34 -20.64
C HIS A 6 -2.78 5.81 -21.09
N ASP A 7 -3.36 6.73 -20.30
CA ASP A 7 -3.62 8.12 -20.72
C ASP A 7 -3.20 9.22 -19.73
N ALA A 8 -2.64 8.87 -18.56
CA ALA A 8 -2.18 9.86 -17.58
C ALA A 8 -0.91 10.59 -18.07
N SER A 9 -0.92 11.92 -18.07
CA SER A 9 0.26 12.74 -18.36
C SER A 9 1.43 12.35 -17.45
N PRO A 10 2.69 12.52 -17.89
CA PRO A 10 3.87 12.19 -17.08
C PRO A 10 3.86 12.85 -15.69
N GLU A 11 3.34 14.07 -15.60
CA GLU A 11 3.16 14.82 -14.36
C GLU A 11 2.14 14.14 -13.43
N LYS A 12 0.99 13.70 -13.96
CA LYS A 12 -0.04 12.99 -13.21
C LYS A 12 0.46 11.63 -12.71
N LYS A 13 1.29 10.95 -13.50
CA LYS A 13 1.96 9.69 -13.07
C LYS A 13 2.93 9.94 -11.91
N ARG A 14 3.80 10.95 -12.02
CA ARG A 14 4.74 11.32 -10.94
C ARG A 14 4.03 11.78 -9.68
N TYR A 15 2.93 12.52 -9.81
CA TYR A 15 2.09 12.91 -8.68
C TYR A 15 1.49 11.69 -7.98
N VAL A 16 0.94 10.74 -8.73
CA VAL A 16 0.38 9.49 -8.17
C VAL A 16 1.47 8.62 -7.51
N GLU A 17 2.64 8.46 -8.14
CA GLU A 17 3.79 7.74 -7.57
C GLU A 17 4.28 8.38 -6.27
N ALA A 18 4.50 9.70 -6.27
CA ALA A 18 5.02 10.42 -5.11
C ALA A 18 4.00 10.46 -3.96
N MET A 19 2.72 10.67 -4.27
CA MET A 19 1.68 10.75 -3.25
C MET A 19 1.29 9.37 -2.72
N TYR A 20 0.97 8.40 -3.57
CA TYR A 20 0.39 7.14 -3.08
C TYR A 20 1.42 6.04 -2.91
N ASP A 21 2.26 5.78 -3.92
CA ASP A 21 3.13 4.60 -3.90
C ASP A 21 4.21 4.72 -2.81
N GLN A 22 4.82 5.90 -2.66
CA GLN A 22 5.79 6.13 -1.59
C GLN A 22 5.16 6.05 -0.20
N ARG A 23 3.93 6.57 -0.02
CA ARG A 23 3.20 6.47 1.26
C ARG A 23 2.85 5.03 1.57
N ASN A 24 2.36 4.26 0.59
CA ASN A 24 2.04 2.84 0.73
C ASN A 24 3.27 2.03 1.16
N ARG A 25 4.42 2.25 0.53
CA ARG A 25 5.67 1.59 0.91
C ARG A 25 6.10 1.93 2.34
N ARG A 26 6.10 3.22 2.71
CA ARG A 26 6.45 3.64 4.09
C ARG A 26 5.49 3.09 5.14
N MET A 27 4.19 3.01 4.84
CA MET A 27 3.22 2.37 5.73
C MET A 27 3.53 0.88 5.91
N ALA A 28 3.77 0.15 4.82
CA ALA A 28 4.10 -1.27 4.89
C ALA A 28 5.41 -1.53 5.66
N GLU A 29 6.42 -0.67 5.52
CA GLU A 29 7.66 -0.74 6.32
C GLU A 29 7.41 -0.55 7.82
N ARG A 30 6.58 0.43 8.20
CA ARG A 30 6.23 0.66 9.60
C ARG A 30 5.41 -0.48 10.19
N ILE A 31 4.43 -0.99 9.44
CA ILE A 31 3.61 -2.13 9.87
C ILE A 31 4.49 -3.36 10.08
N ASP A 32 5.43 -3.63 9.16
CA ASP A 32 6.37 -4.74 9.28
C ASP A 32 7.28 -4.62 10.50
N ALA A 33 7.86 -3.45 10.74
CA ALA A 33 8.69 -3.20 11.92
C ALA A 33 7.88 -3.40 13.21
N LEU A 34 6.71 -2.75 13.33
CA LEU A 34 5.85 -2.86 14.51
C LEU A 34 5.37 -4.29 14.74
N SER A 35 5.08 -5.06 13.68
CA SER A 35 4.59 -6.44 13.83
C SER A 35 5.63 -7.40 14.39
N LYS A 36 6.91 -7.05 14.25
CA LYS A 36 8.05 -7.83 14.77
C LYS A 36 8.43 -7.40 16.18
N GLU A 37 8.18 -6.14 16.52
CA GLU A 37 8.47 -5.56 17.83
C GLU A 37 7.37 -5.85 18.84
N GLU A 38 6.12 -5.69 18.44
CA GLU A 38 4.96 -5.83 19.32
C GLU A 38 4.56 -7.29 19.53
N LYS A 39 4.22 -7.63 20.77
CA LYS A 39 3.74 -8.98 21.13
C LYS A 39 2.23 -9.14 20.92
N THR A 40 1.53 -8.05 20.61
CA THR A 40 0.08 -8.01 20.45
C THR A 40 -0.31 -7.74 19.00
N PRO A 41 -1.50 -8.19 18.56
CA PRO A 41 -1.99 -7.89 17.22
C PRO A 41 -2.12 -6.38 16.97
N LEU A 42 -1.63 -5.92 15.82
CA LEU A 42 -1.76 -4.53 15.40
C LEU A 42 -3.14 -4.26 14.79
N PHE A 43 -3.78 -3.19 15.25
CA PHE A 43 -4.93 -2.60 14.57
C PHE A 43 -4.50 -1.33 13.83
N VAL A 44 -4.62 -1.33 12.50
CA VAL A 44 -4.11 -0.25 11.64
C VAL A 44 -5.24 0.36 10.84
N ILE A 45 -5.41 1.68 10.93
CA ILE A 45 -6.41 2.44 10.18
C ILE A 45 -5.73 3.11 8.99
N VAL A 46 -6.29 2.93 7.79
CA VAL A 46 -5.83 3.59 6.57
C VAL A 46 -7.00 4.15 5.78
N GLY A 47 -6.75 5.21 4.99
CA GLY A 47 -7.74 5.71 4.04
C GLY A 47 -7.96 4.73 2.88
N ALA A 48 -9.18 4.67 2.34
CA ALA A 48 -9.56 3.72 1.29
C ALA A 48 -8.67 3.79 0.03
N ALA A 49 -8.14 4.97 -0.30
CA ALA A 49 -7.23 5.16 -1.43
C ALA A 49 -5.95 4.30 -1.33
N HIS A 50 -5.52 3.91 -0.13
CA HIS A 50 -4.32 3.09 0.08
C HIS A 50 -4.56 1.59 -0.16
N LEU A 51 -5.81 1.17 -0.35
CA LEU A 51 -6.20 -0.23 -0.50
C LEU A 51 -6.46 -0.64 -1.95
N VAL A 52 -6.49 0.31 -2.87
CA VAL A 52 -6.92 0.10 -4.27
C VAL A 52 -5.81 0.41 -5.27
N GLY A 53 -5.88 -0.20 -6.45
CA GLY A 53 -4.91 0.01 -7.52
C GLY A 53 -3.63 -0.81 -7.38
N GLN A 54 -2.72 -0.64 -8.35
CA GLN A 54 -1.40 -1.28 -8.31
C GLN A 54 -0.52 -0.62 -7.26
N TYR A 55 0.33 -1.39 -6.58
CA TYR A 55 1.20 -0.91 -5.49
C TYR A 55 0.43 -0.37 -4.27
N ASN A 56 -0.77 -0.89 -4.02
CA ASN A 56 -1.50 -0.65 -2.79
C ASN A 56 -0.73 -1.21 -1.57
N VAL A 57 -1.11 -0.78 -0.37
CA VAL A 57 -0.40 -1.18 0.87
C VAL A 57 -0.46 -2.69 1.12
N LEU A 58 -1.51 -3.36 0.67
CA LEU A 58 -1.70 -4.80 0.87
C LEU A 58 -0.76 -5.62 -0.01
N ASP A 59 -0.54 -5.19 -1.26
CA ASP A 59 0.46 -5.81 -2.14
C ASP A 59 1.87 -5.63 -1.58
N ALA A 60 2.17 -4.45 -1.02
CA ALA A 60 3.45 -4.19 -0.35
C ALA A 60 3.64 -5.08 0.89
N LEU A 61 2.58 -5.34 1.67
CA LEU A 61 2.63 -6.25 2.81
C LEU A 61 2.80 -7.72 2.37
N LYS A 62 2.11 -8.17 1.33
CA LYS A 62 2.32 -9.51 0.75
C LYS A 62 3.78 -9.70 0.33
N ALA A 63 4.38 -8.71 -0.32
CA ALA A 63 5.78 -8.74 -0.73
C ALA A 63 6.76 -8.83 0.46
N LYS A 64 6.34 -8.46 1.67
CA LYS A 64 7.10 -8.61 2.91
C LYS A 64 6.86 -9.95 3.62
N GLY A 65 6.04 -10.84 3.06
CA GLY A 65 5.76 -12.17 3.61
C GLY A 65 4.49 -12.25 4.44
N PHE A 66 3.69 -11.19 4.53
CA PHE A 66 2.39 -11.24 5.19
C PHE A 66 1.38 -12.04 4.37
N THR A 67 0.62 -12.89 5.04
CA THR A 67 -0.60 -13.46 4.44
C THR A 67 -1.71 -12.43 4.54
N VAL A 68 -2.26 -12.02 3.40
CA VAL A 68 -3.35 -11.04 3.33
C VAL A 68 -4.65 -11.75 2.95
N THR A 69 -5.67 -11.59 3.80
CA THR A 69 -7.03 -12.08 3.58
C THR A 69 -7.99 -10.91 3.52
N GLN A 70 -8.87 -10.87 2.51
CA GLN A 70 -9.99 -9.93 2.40
C GLN A 70 -11.28 -10.73 2.27
N LYS A 71 -12.38 -10.22 2.83
CA LYS A 71 -13.72 -10.80 2.69
C LYS A 71 -14.60 -9.87 1.88
#